data_AF-A0A0Q9IRJ1-F1
#
_entry.id   AF-A0A0Q9IRJ1-F1
#
_cell.length_a   1.000
_cell.length_b   1.000
_cell.length_c   1.000
_cell.angle_alpha   90.00
_cell.angle_beta   90.00
_cell.angle_gamma   90.00
#
_symmetry.space_group_name_H-M   'P 1'
#
loop_
_entity.id
_entity.type
_entity.pdbx_description
1 polymer ?
#
loop_
_entity_poly.entity_id
_entity_poly.type
_entity_poly.pdbx_seq_one_letter_code
_entity_poly.pdbx_strand_id
1 'polypeptide(L)'
;MVFSHLAGREVSTWSSEWVRQCEVDTLLAMPLPRRLRFLNGSGNPEDGRDGRPLEAVRGPAGAAALAADLERMEQILGKKVN
;
A
#
# COMPACT_ATOMS: atom_id res chain seq x y z
N MET A 1 18.37 -8.38 8.94
CA MET A 1 18.10 -7.85 7.59
C MET A 1 17.11 -8.77 6.91
N VAL A 2 16.29 -8.24 6.00
CA VAL A 2 15.29 -8.99 5.23
C VAL A 2 15.27 -8.47 3.80
N PHE A 3 14.97 -9.31 2.81
CA PHE A 3 14.88 -8.88 1.42
C PHE A 3 13.55 -8.16 1.17
N SER A 4 13.60 -6.89 0.75
CA SER A 4 12.42 -6.16 0.28
C SER A 4 12.30 -6.28 -1.23
N HIS A 5 11.16 -6.75 -1.71
CA HIS A 5 10.86 -6.83 -3.13
C HIS A 5 10.70 -5.44 -3.77
N LEU A 6 10.06 -4.50 -3.08
CA LEU A 6 9.94 -3.11 -3.53
C LEU A 6 11.30 -2.44 -3.70
N ALA A 7 12.19 -2.61 -2.72
CA ALA A 7 13.54 -2.03 -2.73
C ALA A 7 14.54 -2.82 -3.61
N GLY A 8 14.24 -4.08 -3.92
CA GLY A 8 15.11 -4.96 -4.70
C GLY A 8 16.43 -5.33 -4.01
N ARG A 9 16.49 -5.23 -2.67
CA ARG A 9 17.69 -5.49 -1.87
C ARG A 9 17.35 -5.85 -0.42
N GLU A 10 18.36 -6.27 0.32
CA GLU A 10 18.26 -6.39 1.77
C GLU A 10 18.09 -5.03 2.45
N VAL A 11 17.19 -4.98 3.43
CA VAL A 11 16.87 -3.81 4.25
C VAL A 11 16.81 -4.20 5.73
N SER A 12 16.93 -3.21 6.61
CA SER A 12 16.72 -3.40 8.05
C SER A 12 15.22 -3.49 8.32
N THR A 13 14.81 -4.35 9.26
CA THR A 13 13.40 -4.44 9.70
C THR A 13 12.91 -3.19 10.43
N TRP A 14 13.81 -2.23 10.69
CA TRP A 14 13.50 -0.93 11.29
C TRP A 14 13.54 0.22 10.26
N SER A 15 13.80 -0.08 8.99
CA SER A 15 13.93 0.95 7.96
C SER A 15 12.57 1.34 7.37
N SER A 16 12.50 2.54 6.79
CA SER A 16 11.29 3.00 6.10
C SER A 16 10.96 2.15 4.89
N GLU A 17 11.96 1.58 4.20
CA GLU A 17 11.73 0.64 3.10
C GLU A 17 11.01 -0.63 3.58
N TRP A 18 11.36 -1.16 4.76
CA TRP A 18 10.67 -2.32 5.30
C TRP A 18 9.22 -2.00 5.71
N VAL A 19 8.99 -0.84 6.32
CA VAL A 19 7.63 -0.38 6.65
C VAL A 19 6.77 -0.29 5.39
N ARG A 20 7.30 0.27 4.29
CA ARG A 20 6.59 0.34 3.00
C ARG A 20 6.28 -1.03 2.41
N GLN A 21 7.24 -1.96 2.47
CA GLN A 21 7.01 -3.35 2.05
C GLN A 21 5.85 -3.98 2.82
N CYS A 22 5.88 -3.92 4.15
CA CYS A 22 4.83 -4.52 4.99
C CYS A 22 3.45 -3.90 4.74
N GLU A 23 3.38 -2.58 4.55
CA GLU A 23 2.13 -1.90 4.24
C GLU A 23 1.53 -2.38 2.91
N VAL A 24 2.35 -2.44 1.86
CA VAL A 24 1.93 -2.90 0.53
C VAL A 24 1.51 -4.38 0.55
N ASP A 25 2.28 -5.23 1.22
CA ASP A 25 1.94 -6.66 1.37
C ASP A 25 0.61 -6.84 2.10
N THR A 26 0.38 -6.05 3.16
CA THR A 26 -0.88 -6.06 3.91
C THR A 26 -2.06 -5.68 3.02
N LEU A 27 -1.91 -4.63 2.21
CA LEU A 27 -2.98 -4.18 1.31
C LEU A 27 -3.24 -5.19 0.19
N LEU A 28 -2.20 -5.80 -0.38
CA LEU A 28 -2.35 -6.83 -1.42
C LEU A 28 -2.98 -8.12 -0.90
N ALA A 29 -2.81 -8.43 0.39
CA ALA A 29 -3.50 -9.55 1.04
C ALA A 29 -5.00 -9.28 1.30
N MET A 30 -5.45 -8.02 1.22
CA MET A 30 -6.87 -7.70 1.38
C MET A 30 -7.69 -8.06 0.14
N PRO A 31 -8.96 -8.47 0.29
CA PRO A 31 -9.90 -8.53 -0.83
C PRO A 31 -9.99 -7.16 -1.53
N LEU A 32 -10.06 -7.19 -2.86
CA LEU A 32 -10.07 -5.97 -3.69
C LEU A 32 -11.09 -4.91 -3.22
N PRO A 33 -12.36 -5.25 -2.88
CA PRO A 33 -13.32 -4.24 -2.40
C PRO A 33 -12.87 -3.54 -1.12
N ARG A 34 -12.24 -4.29 -0.20
CA ARG A 34 -11.74 -3.76 1.08
C ARG A 34 -10.53 -2.84 0.85
N ARG A 35 -9.62 -3.24 -0.04
CA ARG A 35 -8.47 -2.42 -0.44
C ARG A 35 -8.92 -1.11 -1.09
N LEU A 36 -9.88 -1.17 -2.00
CA LEU A 36 -10.44 0.03 -2.64
C LEU A 36 -11.12 0.96 -1.63
N ARG A 37 -11.89 0.40 -0.68
CA ARG A 37 -12.49 1.19 0.41
C ARG A 37 -11.42 1.85 1.29
N PHE A 38 -10.30 1.19 1.55
CA PHE A 38 -9.19 1.78 2.29
C PHE A 38 -8.55 2.97 1.53
N LEU A 39 -8.34 2.82 0.22
CA LEU A 39 -7.67 3.85 -0.59
C LEU A 39 -8.57 5.06 -0.83
N ASN A 40 -9.85 4.82 -1.17
CA ASN A 40 -10.77 5.85 -1.64
C ASN A 40 -11.73 6.34 -0.54
N GLY A 41 -11.76 5.67 0.61
CA GLY A 41 -12.81 5.83 1.59
C GLY A 41 -14.11 5.17 1.12
N SER A 42 -15.10 5.09 2.02
CA SER A 42 -16.45 4.66 1.66
C SER A 42 -17.28 5.78 1.03
N GLY A 43 -16.86 7.04 1.17
CA GLY A 43 -17.65 8.21 0.79
C GLY A 43 -18.76 8.56 1.79
N ASN A 44 -18.99 7.73 2.82
CA ASN A 44 -19.96 7.99 3.87
C ASN A 44 -19.26 8.61 5.09
N PRO A 45 -19.56 9.86 5.46
CA PRO A 45 -18.93 10.52 6.62
C PRO A 45 -19.17 9.79 7.95
N GLU A 46 -20.28 9.06 8.06
CA GLU A 46 -20.66 8.29 9.25
C GLU A 46 -19.70 7.11 9.53
N ASP A 47 -18.94 6.66 8.53
CA ASP A 47 -17.91 5.62 8.69
C ASP A 47 -16.62 6.15 9.35
N GLY A 48 -16.59 7.42 9.77
CA GLY A 48 -15.48 8.02 10.51
C GLY A 48 -14.18 8.01 9.70
N ARG A 49 -13.15 7.32 10.21
CA ARG A 49 -11.84 7.25 9.53
C ARG A 49 -11.94 6.54 8.18
N ASP A 50 -12.79 5.52 8.08
CA ASP A 50 -13.01 4.74 6.84
C ASP A 50 -13.88 5.49 5.82
N GLY A 51 -14.56 6.56 6.25
CA GLY A 51 -15.34 7.42 5.37
C GLY A 51 -14.49 8.32 4.47
N ARG A 52 -13.22 8.53 4.82
CA ARG A 52 -12.33 9.47 4.14
C ARG A 52 -11.34 8.75 3.21
N PRO A 53 -11.02 9.35 2.05
CA PRO A 53 -9.96 8.82 1.19
C PRO A 53 -8.61 8.92 1.90
N LEU A 54 -7.69 8.04 1.52
CA LEU A 54 -6.32 8.02 2.05
C LEU A 54 -5.61 9.36 1.83
N GLU A 55 -5.90 10.03 0.72
CA GLU A 55 -5.41 11.37 0.41
C GLU A 55 -5.78 12.40 1.50
N ALA A 56 -6.99 12.34 2.07
CA ALA A 56 -7.39 13.23 3.16
C ALA A 56 -6.66 12.94 4.48
N VAL A 57 -6.02 11.77 4.60
CA VAL A 57 -5.27 11.35 5.80
C VAL A 57 -3.77 11.58 5.65
N ARG A 58 -3.21 11.33 4.46
CA ARG A 58 -1.75 11.36 4.19
C ARG A 58 -1.31 12.48 3.25
N GLY A 59 -2.26 13.26 2.73
CA GLY A 59 -2.03 14.24 1.67
C GLY A 59 -1.85 13.60 0.29
N PRO A 60 -1.87 14.42 -0.78
CA PRO A 60 -1.80 13.94 -2.16
C PRO A 60 -0.52 13.16 -2.45
N ALA A 61 0.63 13.67 -2.00
CA ALA A 61 1.92 13.02 -2.22
C ALA A 61 2.02 11.65 -1.52
N GLY A 62 1.50 11.54 -0.30
CA GLY A 62 1.51 10.28 0.45
C GLY A 62 0.59 9.22 -0.15
N ALA A 63 -0.59 9.61 -0.62
CA ALA A 63 -1.51 8.71 -1.31
C ALA A 63 -0.94 8.25 -2.66
N ALA A 64 -0.37 9.17 -3.46
CA ALA A 64 0.25 8.86 -4.74
C ALA A 64 1.46 7.92 -4.58
N ALA A 65 2.29 8.13 -3.55
CA ALA A 65 3.43 7.26 -3.27
C ALA A 65 2.98 5.82 -2.96
N LEU A 66 1.94 5.64 -2.14
CA LEU A 66 1.42 4.32 -1.82
C LEU A 66 0.78 3.63 -3.04
N ALA A 67 0.06 4.39 -3.88
CA ALA A 67 -0.50 3.86 -5.12
C ALA A 67 0.59 3.38 -6.07
N ALA A 68 1.68 4.15 -6.21
CA ALA A 68 2.84 3.76 -7.03
C ALA A 68 3.55 2.52 -6.48
N ASP A 69 3.71 2.41 -5.16
CA ASP A 69 4.31 1.22 -4.53
C ASP A 69 3.41 -0.02 -4.72
N LEU A 70 2.08 0.12 -4.62
CA LEU A 70 1.13 -0.98 -4.92
C LEU A 70 1.24 -1.44 -6.38
N GLU A 71 1.20 -0.52 -7.34
CA GLU A 71 1.32 -0.82 -8.76
C GLU A 71 2.64 -1.53 -9.06
N ARG A 72 3.75 -1.01 -8.52
CA ARG A 72 5.08 -1.62 -8.67
C ARG A 72 5.10 -3.04 -8.13
N MET A 73 4.50 -3.28 -6.97
CA MET A 73 4.47 -4.63 -6.38
C MET A 73 3.58 -5.58 -7.18
N GLU A 74 2.43 -5.12 -7.68
CA GLU A 74 1.59 -5.92 -8.59
C GLU A 74 2.35 -6.29 -9.88
N GLN A 75 3.16 -5.38 -10.43
CA GLN A 75 4.03 -5.68 -11.58
C GLN A 75 5.11 -6.72 -11.23
N ILE A 76 5.73 -6.62 -10.05
CA ILE A 76 6.73 -7.60 -9.58
C ILE A 76 6.09 -8.99 -9.41
N LEU A 77 4.90 -9.05 -8.82
CA LEU A 77 4.17 -10.30 -8.61
C LEU A 77 3.66 -10.88 -9.93
N GLY A 78 3.14 -10.04 -10.84
CA GLY A 78 2.72 -10.48 -12.18
C GLY A 78 3.87 -11.01 -13.02
N LYS A 79 5.07 -10.43 -12.90
CA LYS A 79 6.30 -10.95 -13.53
C LYS A 79 6.79 -12.26 -12.93
N LYS A 80 6.39 -12.61 -11.70
CA LYS A 80 6.74 -13.88 -11.05
C LYS A 80 5.80 -15.04 -11.44
N VAL A 81 4.65 -14.76 -12.06
CA VAL A 81 3.63 -15.77 -12.44
C VAL A 81 3.77 -16.23 -13.90
N ASN A 82 4.74 -15.69 -14.65
CA ASN A 82 5.15 -16.13 -15.99
C ASN A 82 6.54 -16.78 -15.93
#